data_AF-A0A1E7N2Y9-F1
#
_entry.id   AF-A0A1E7N2Y9-F1
#
_cell.length_a   1.000
_cell.length_b   1.000
_cell.length_c   1.000
_cell.angle_alpha   90.00
_cell.angle_beta   90.00
_cell.angle_gamma   90.00
#
_symmetry.space_group_name_H-M   'P 1'
#
loop_
_entity.id
_entity.type
_entity.pdbx_description
1 polymer ?
#
loop_
_entity_poly.entity_id
_entity_poly.type
_entity_poly.pdbx_seq_one_letter_code
_entity_poly.pdbx_strand_id
1 'polypeptide(L)'
;MLVDRRDGEVTRIVAAMGRLGAEEAFQSGAALLDAYANALYRSVKNHRDGNPLAGHLDAAASVGFLLDLLFALERRPRPYNKYLAWELDRFPLPGWESAALLDTVARITATGEVASQQRLFTQVEAAARAAGHAAVLDAWGEDLLLMRPHPDSPAHQPS
;
A
#
# COMPACT_ATOMS: atom_id res chain seq x y z
N MET A 1 44.04 -4.24 -5.90
CA MET A 1 43.43 -5.43 -5.25
C MET A 1 43.58 -5.25 -3.74
N LEU A 2 42.53 -4.75 -3.08
CA LEU A 2 42.45 -4.61 -1.63
C LEU A 2 41.49 -5.69 -1.15
N VAL A 3 42.00 -6.60 -0.33
CA VAL A 3 41.26 -7.75 0.20
C VAL A 3 40.43 -7.27 1.39
N ASP A 4 39.11 -7.38 1.25
CA ASP A 4 38.14 -7.16 2.31
C ASP A 4 38.37 -8.18 3.43
N ARG A 5 38.43 -7.69 4.67
CA ARG A 5 38.41 -8.50 5.89
C ARG A 5 37.36 -7.94 6.83
N ARG A 6 36.09 -7.81 6.39
CA ARG A 6 34.99 -7.36 7.25
C ARG A 6 33.57 -7.81 6.85
N ASP A 7 33.45 -8.84 6.00
CA ASP A 7 32.14 -9.32 5.49
C ASP A 7 31.14 -9.82 6.56
N GLY A 8 31.57 -10.05 7.80
CA GLY A 8 30.69 -10.56 8.86
C GLY A 8 30.05 -9.51 9.77
N GLU A 9 30.58 -8.28 9.82
CA GLU A 9 30.17 -7.26 10.80
C GLU A 9 29.39 -6.11 10.15
N VAL A 10 29.80 -5.70 8.94
CA VAL A 10 29.07 -4.71 8.12
C VAL A 10 27.71 -5.26 7.71
N THR A 11 27.61 -6.53 7.33
CA THR A 11 26.34 -7.19 6.98
C THR A 11 25.35 -7.22 8.16
N ARG A 12 25.86 -7.36 9.39
CA ARG A 12 25.04 -7.36 10.61
C ARG A 12 24.60 -5.96 11.02
N ILE A 13 25.46 -4.96 10.83
CA ILE A 13 25.15 -3.54 11.11
C ILE A 13 24.19 -2.98 10.05
N VAL A 14 24.33 -3.36 8.77
CA VAL A 14 23.37 -2.99 7.70
C VAL A 14 22.02 -3.69 7.91
N ALA A 15 22.00 -4.95 8.36
CA ALA A 15 20.77 -5.63 8.74
C ALA A 15 20.10 -5.03 9.99
N ALA A 16 20.88 -4.45 10.91
CA ALA A 16 20.39 -3.72 12.08
C ALA A 16 19.97 -2.26 11.78
N MET A 17 20.48 -1.65 10.70
CA MET A 17 20.10 -0.31 10.23
C MET A 17 18.96 -0.31 9.19
N GLY A 18 18.42 -1.48 8.82
CA GLY A 18 17.42 -1.62 7.76
C GLY A 18 15.97 -1.78 8.22
N ARG A 19 15.67 -1.69 9.53
CA ARG A 19 14.31 -1.86 10.05
C ARG A 19 13.87 -0.67 10.90
N LEU A 20 12.62 -0.27 10.73
CA LEU A 20 11.98 0.73 11.56
C LEU A 20 11.84 0.22 13.00
N GLY A 21 11.93 1.15 13.96
CA GLY A 21 11.54 0.88 15.34
C GLY A 21 10.08 0.42 15.40
N ALA A 22 9.70 -0.40 16.40
CA ALA A 22 8.31 -0.87 16.49
C ALA A 22 7.32 0.31 16.66
N GLU A 23 7.66 1.26 17.54
CA GLU A 23 6.85 2.47 17.74
C GLU A 23 6.82 3.35 16.49
N GLU A 24 7.98 3.58 15.88
CA GLU A 24 8.10 4.37 14.64
C GLU A 24 7.26 3.77 13.50
N ALA A 25 7.34 2.45 13.32
CA ALA A 25 6.56 1.72 12.33
C ALA A 25 5.06 1.82 12.62
N PHE A 26 4.65 1.73 13.89
CA PHE A 26 3.25 1.85 14.28
C PHE A 26 2.71 3.27 14.02
N GLN A 27 3.43 4.31 14.46
CA GLN A 27 3.01 5.70 14.22
C GLN A 27 2.99 6.05 12.73
N SER A 28 4.03 5.62 12.00
CA SER A 28 4.11 5.82 10.55
C SER A 28 3.02 5.06 9.83
N GLY A 29 2.75 3.80 10.23
CA GLY A 29 1.67 2.97 9.69
C GLY A 29 0.30 3.62 9.87
N ALA A 30 0.02 4.17 11.05
CA ALA A 30 -1.23 4.89 11.30
C ALA A 30 -1.40 6.12 10.38
N ALA A 31 -0.35 6.95 10.25
CA ALA A 31 -0.39 8.14 9.40
C ALA A 31 -0.49 7.80 7.90
N LEU A 32 0.24 6.78 7.45
CA LEU A 32 0.21 6.32 6.06
C LEU A 32 -1.13 5.68 5.70
N LEU A 33 -1.73 4.94 6.63
CA LEU A 33 -3.06 4.36 6.45
C LEU A 33 -4.13 5.44 6.28
N ASP A 34 -4.10 6.47 7.12
CA ASP A 34 -5.04 7.59 6.99
C ASP A 34 -4.84 8.36 5.67
N ALA A 35 -3.58 8.61 5.28
CA ALA A 35 -3.26 9.26 4.01
C ALA A 35 -3.71 8.42 2.79
N TYR A 36 -3.50 7.10 2.84
CA TYR A 36 -3.98 6.16 1.81
C TYR A 36 -5.51 6.15 1.74
N ALA A 37 -6.20 6.01 2.87
CA ALA A 37 -7.66 6.04 2.95
C ALA A 37 -8.22 7.34 2.41
N ASN A 38 -7.62 8.48 2.76
CA ASN A 38 -8.05 9.79 2.26
C ASN A 38 -7.85 9.94 0.74
N ALA A 39 -6.72 9.50 0.19
CA ALA A 39 -6.50 9.53 -1.26
C ALA A 39 -7.50 8.62 -2.00
N LEU A 40 -7.73 7.41 -1.47
CA LEU A 40 -8.71 6.48 -2.01
C LEU A 40 -10.13 7.04 -1.97
N TYR A 41 -10.57 7.52 -0.80
CA TYR A 41 -11.89 8.13 -0.64
C TYR A 41 -12.10 9.27 -1.63
N ARG A 42 -11.13 10.19 -1.76
CA ARG A 42 -11.20 11.29 -2.74
C ARG A 42 -11.25 10.77 -4.17
N SER A 43 -10.50 9.71 -4.51
CA SER A 43 -10.58 9.07 -5.83
C SER A 43 -11.97 8.55 -6.14
N VAL A 44 -12.54 7.73 -5.26
CA VAL A 44 -13.87 7.13 -5.46
C VAL A 44 -14.96 8.21 -5.47
N LYS A 45 -14.87 9.18 -4.56
CA LYS A 45 -15.79 10.32 -4.50
C LYS A 45 -15.74 11.15 -5.78
N ASN A 46 -14.55 11.49 -6.27
CA ASN A 46 -14.40 12.22 -7.53
C ASN A 46 -14.94 11.43 -8.72
N HIS A 47 -14.75 10.11 -8.76
CA HIS A 47 -15.35 9.27 -9.81
C HIS A 47 -16.89 9.30 -9.75
N ARG A 48 -17.46 9.11 -8.56
CA ARG A 48 -18.91 9.21 -8.32
C ARG A 48 -19.49 10.57 -8.71
N ASP A 49 -18.75 11.64 -8.42
CA ASP A 49 -19.17 13.01 -8.65
C ASP A 49 -18.89 13.48 -10.10
N GLY A 50 -18.42 12.58 -11.00
CA GLY A 50 -18.22 12.88 -12.42
C GLY A 50 -16.94 13.65 -12.75
N ASN A 51 -15.92 13.60 -11.88
CA ASN A 51 -14.63 14.29 -12.01
C ASN A 51 -13.49 13.28 -12.32
N PRO A 52 -13.43 12.69 -13.52
CA PRO A 52 -12.56 11.55 -13.81
C PRO A 52 -11.06 11.86 -13.69
N LEU A 53 -10.61 13.05 -14.12
CA LEU A 53 -9.20 13.44 -14.01
C LEU A 53 -8.77 13.58 -12.54
N ALA A 54 -9.58 14.26 -11.72
CA ALA A 54 -9.29 14.40 -10.29
C ALA A 54 -9.28 13.02 -9.59
N GLY A 55 -10.25 12.16 -9.93
CA GLY A 55 -10.30 10.79 -9.42
C GLY A 55 -9.07 9.96 -9.77
N HIS A 56 -8.58 10.07 -11.01
CA HIS A 56 -7.37 9.36 -11.45
C HIS A 56 -6.11 9.90 -10.76
N LEU A 57 -5.97 11.23 -10.62
CA LEU A 57 -4.83 11.81 -9.91
C LEU A 57 -4.79 11.36 -8.44
N ASP A 58 -5.94 11.30 -7.77
CA ASP A 58 -6.05 10.80 -6.41
C ASP A 58 -5.75 9.30 -6.31
N ALA A 59 -6.20 8.51 -7.30
CA ALA A 59 -5.87 7.08 -7.39
C ALA A 59 -4.36 6.87 -7.52
N ALA A 60 -3.69 7.62 -8.41
CA ALA A 60 -2.25 7.54 -8.60
C ALA A 60 -1.47 7.99 -7.35
N ALA A 61 -1.93 9.04 -6.66
CA ALA A 61 -1.34 9.51 -5.42
C ALA A 61 -1.44 8.45 -4.29
N SER A 62 -2.57 7.72 -4.22
CA SER A 62 -2.79 6.70 -3.19
C SER A 62 -1.73 5.59 -3.18
N VAL A 63 -1.17 5.26 -4.34
CA VAL A 63 -0.18 4.18 -4.50
C VAL A 63 1.11 4.45 -3.72
N GLY A 64 1.50 5.72 -3.59
CA GLY A 64 2.63 6.11 -2.78
C GLY A 64 2.44 5.67 -1.32
N PHE A 65 1.36 6.16 -0.72
CA PHE A 65 0.99 5.86 0.66
C PHE A 65 0.74 4.37 0.91
N LEU A 66 0.10 3.69 -0.04
CA LEU A 66 -0.12 2.25 0.02
C LEU A 66 1.21 1.50 0.17
N LEU A 67 2.16 1.71 -0.74
CA LEU A 67 3.41 0.97 -0.73
C LEU A 67 4.22 1.31 0.53
N ASP A 68 4.25 2.58 0.94
CA ASP A 68 4.92 2.97 2.18
C ASP A 68 4.28 2.28 3.40
N LEU A 69 2.94 2.23 3.45
CA LEU A 69 2.19 1.53 4.50
C LEU A 69 2.59 0.06 4.56
N LEU A 70 2.50 -0.67 3.45
CA LEU A 70 2.74 -2.11 3.44
C LEU A 70 4.16 -2.48 3.91
N PHE A 71 5.16 -1.69 3.52
CA PHE A 71 6.53 -1.88 4.01
C PHE A 71 6.66 -1.50 5.50
N ALA A 72 6.00 -0.43 5.95
CA ALA A 72 6.00 -0.02 7.35
C ALA A 72 5.36 -1.06 8.28
N LEU A 73 4.28 -1.73 7.85
CA LEU A 73 3.67 -2.84 8.61
C LEU A 73 4.67 -3.98 8.87
N GLU A 74 5.59 -4.21 7.93
CA GLU A 74 6.68 -5.19 8.05
C GLU A 74 7.96 -4.60 8.67
N ARG A 75 7.87 -3.37 9.19
CA ARG A 75 8.98 -2.60 9.77
C ARG A 75 10.16 -2.45 8.81
N ARG A 76 9.89 -2.40 7.51
CA ARG A 76 10.88 -2.21 6.45
C ARG A 76 10.71 -0.80 5.86
N PRO A 77 11.79 -0.11 5.51
CA PRO A 77 11.68 1.05 4.63
C PRO A 77 11.29 0.57 3.23
N ARG A 78 10.44 1.33 2.54
CA ARG A 78 10.16 1.08 1.13
C ARG A 78 11.42 1.34 0.30
N PRO A 79 11.79 0.44 -0.64
CA PRO A 79 12.90 0.69 -1.56
C PRO A 79 12.54 1.77 -2.59
N TYR A 80 13.56 2.33 -3.25
CA TYR A 80 13.32 3.13 -4.46
C TYR A 80 12.55 2.33 -5.51
N ASN A 81 11.66 2.99 -6.27
CA ASN A 81 10.78 2.33 -7.25
C ASN A 81 11.53 1.44 -8.25
N LYS A 82 12.74 1.82 -8.67
CA LYS A 82 13.56 1.01 -9.59
C LYS A 82 13.97 -0.36 -9.02
N TYR A 83 13.88 -0.56 -7.71
CA TYR A 83 14.20 -1.81 -7.02
C TYR A 83 12.97 -2.51 -6.44
N LEU A 84 11.78 -1.92 -6.55
CA LEU A 84 10.57 -2.43 -5.89
C LEU A 84 10.24 -3.88 -6.31
N ALA A 85 10.26 -4.16 -7.62
CA ALA A 85 9.97 -5.50 -8.13
C ALA A 85 11.00 -6.54 -7.65
N TRP A 86 12.28 -6.18 -7.68
CA TRP A 86 13.36 -7.04 -7.19
C TRP A 86 13.23 -7.30 -5.68
N GLU A 87 12.90 -6.29 -4.89
CA GLU A 87 12.74 -6.40 -3.43
C GLU A 87 11.57 -7.34 -3.09
N LEU A 88 10.44 -7.21 -3.79
CA LEU A 88 9.26 -8.04 -3.53
C LEU A 88 9.44 -9.49 -3.98
N ASP A 89 10.16 -9.72 -5.09
CA ASP A 89 10.54 -11.08 -5.52
C ASP A 89 11.47 -11.76 -4.50
N ARG A 90 12.47 -11.03 -4.00
CA ARG A 90 13.48 -11.59 -3.09
C ARG A 90 13.01 -11.67 -1.64
N PHE A 91 12.20 -10.71 -1.20
CA PHE A 91 11.75 -10.50 0.16
C PHE A 91 10.25 -10.13 0.16
N PRO A 92 9.36 -11.10 -0.16
CA PRO A 92 7.94 -10.84 -0.30
C PRO A 92 7.33 -10.30 1.01
N LEU A 93 6.31 -9.47 0.88
CA LEU A 93 5.52 -9.01 2.01
C LEU A 93 4.58 -10.15 2.45
N PRO A 94 4.59 -10.56 3.74
CA PRO A 94 3.69 -11.58 4.26
C PRO A 94 2.22 -11.26 3.95
N GLY A 95 1.50 -12.26 3.43
CA GLY A 95 0.09 -12.11 3.06
C GLY A 95 -0.17 -11.42 1.72
N TRP A 96 0.87 -11.02 0.99
CA TRP A 96 0.77 -10.40 -0.34
C TRP A 96 1.40 -11.28 -1.41
N GLU A 97 0.68 -11.50 -2.51
CA GLU A 97 1.27 -12.04 -3.73
C GLU A 97 1.89 -10.88 -4.52
N SER A 98 3.19 -10.95 -4.75
CA SER A 98 3.98 -9.80 -5.22
C SER A 98 3.65 -9.40 -6.65
N ALA A 99 3.45 -10.37 -7.54
CA ALA A 99 3.10 -10.07 -8.93
C ALA A 99 1.71 -9.43 -9.02
N ALA A 100 0.71 -10.01 -8.35
CA ALA A 100 -0.65 -9.49 -8.30
C ALA A 100 -0.74 -8.10 -7.66
N LEU A 101 0.04 -7.82 -6.62
CA LEU A 101 0.14 -6.49 -6.03
C LEU A 101 0.68 -5.47 -7.05
N LEU A 102 1.80 -5.79 -7.72
CA LEU A 102 2.41 -4.91 -8.70
C LEU A 102 1.51 -4.69 -9.93
N ASP A 103 0.83 -5.73 -10.41
CA ASP A 103 -0.14 -5.62 -11.51
C ASP A 103 -1.33 -4.74 -11.12
N THR A 104 -1.82 -4.88 -9.88
CA THR A 104 -2.92 -4.04 -9.37
C THR A 104 -2.48 -2.58 -9.25
N VAL A 105 -1.28 -2.32 -8.74
CA VAL A 105 -0.69 -0.98 -8.65
C VAL A 105 -0.51 -0.37 -10.05
N ALA A 106 0.02 -1.13 -11.00
CA ALA A 106 0.19 -0.69 -12.39
C ALA A 106 -1.16 -0.33 -13.02
N ARG A 107 -2.19 -1.15 -12.80
CA ARG A 107 -3.56 -0.87 -13.27
C ARG A 107 -4.13 0.41 -12.66
N ILE A 108 -4.06 0.57 -11.33
CA ILE A 108 -4.58 1.75 -10.63
C ILE A 108 -3.89 3.03 -11.13
N THR A 109 -2.56 3.02 -11.24
CA THR A 109 -1.82 4.18 -11.76
C THR A 109 -2.13 4.48 -13.23
N ALA A 110 -2.34 3.46 -14.06
CA ALA A 110 -2.64 3.65 -15.47
C ALA A 110 -4.08 4.14 -15.74
N THR A 111 -5.06 3.69 -14.96
CA THR A 111 -6.49 3.89 -15.30
C THR A 111 -7.33 4.59 -14.24
N GLY A 112 -6.87 4.63 -12.99
CA GLY A 112 -7.67 5.09 -11.86
C GLY A 112 -8.91 4.24 -11.58
N GLU A 113 -8.98 3.00 -12.07
CA GLU A 113 -10.18 2.15 -11.97
C GLU A 113 -10.63 1.92 -10.52
N VAL A 114 -11.82 2.40 -10.17
CA VAL A 114 -12.41 2.32 -8.82
C VAL A 114 -12.53 0.89 -8.32
N ALA A 115 -12.98 -0.05 -9.16
CA ALA A 115 -13.18 -1.43 -8.74
C ALA A 115 -11.87 -2.11 -8.30
N SER A 116 -10.74 -1.81 -8.96
CA SER A 116 -9.43 -2.32 -8.54
C SER A 116 -8.96 -1.69 -7.24
N GLN A 117 -9.20 -0.39 -7.05
CA GLN A 117 -8.90 0.30 -5.81
C GLN A 117 -9.68 -0.29 -4.62
N GLN A 118 -10.99 -0.50 -4.76
CA GLN A 118 -11.85 -1.04 -3.69
C GLN A 118 -11.54 -2.51 -3.34
N ARG A 119 -11.24 -3.34 -4.35
CA ARG A 119 -10.79 -4.72 -4.12
C ARG A 119 -9.47 -4.77 -3.35
N LEU A 120 -8.53 -3.92 -3.72
CA LEU A 120 -7.25 -3.80 -3.03
C LEU A 120 -7.43 -3.30 -1.59
N PHE A 121 -8.30 -2.30 -1.39
CA PHE A 121 -8.61 -1.78 -0.07
C PHE A 121 -9.11 -2.85 0.89
N THR A 122 -9.87 -3.84 0.42
CA THR A 122 -10.32 -4.97 1.29
C THR A 122 -9.14 -5.73 1.90
N GLN A 123 -8.07 -5.92 1.14
CA GLN A 123 -6.85 -6.59 1.63
C GLN A 123 -6.05 -5.68 2.57
N VAL A 124 -5.93 -4.39 2.22
CA VAL A 124 -5.25 -3.39 3.05
C VAL A 124 -5.96 -3.22 4.39
N GLU A 125 -7.29 -3.17 4.39
CA GLU A 125 -8.10 -3.04 5.59
C GLU A 125 -7.85 -4.23 6.53
N ALA A 126 -7.86 -5.45 6.01
CA ALA A 126 -7.57 -6.65 6.78
C ALA A 126 -6.15 -6.63 7.38
N ALA A 127 -5.15 -6.27 6.57
CA ALA A 127 -3.75 -6.18 7.02
C ALA A 127 -3.56 -5.10 8.09
N ALA A 128 -4.12 -3.91 7.90
CA ALA A 128 -4.06 -2.81 8.86
C ALA A 128 -4.74 -3.16 10.18
N ARG A 129 -5.91 -3.80 10.15
CA ARG A 129 -6.61 -4.27 11.36
C ARG A 129 -5.77 -5.32 12.09
N ALA A 130 -5.20 -6.29 11.39
CA ALA A 130 -4.32 -7.30 11.97
C ALA A 130 -3.05 -6.70 12.61
N ALA A 131 -2.55 -5.60 12.05
CA ALA A 131 -1.41 -4.85 12.59
C ALA A 131 -1.76 -3.89 13.75
N GLY A 132 -3.03 -3.85 14.19
CA GLY A 132 -3.46 -3.03 15.33
C GLY A 132 -3.90 -1.60 14.97
N HIS A 133 -4.07 -1.28 13.68
CA HIS A 133 -4.51 0.05 13.22
C HIS A 133 -6.03 0.19 13.06
N ALA A 134 -6.82 -0.69 13.70
CA ALA A 134 -8.29 -0.66 13.60
C ALA A 134 -8.88 0.72 13.96
N ALA A 135 -8.35 1.39 14.98
CA ALA A 135 -8.83 2.70 15.42
C ALA A 135 -8.75 3.78 14.33
N VAL A 136 -7.74 3.73 13.44
CA VAL A 136 -7.63 4.67 12.32
C VAL A 136 -8.78 4.45 11.36
N LEU A 137 -9.06 3.20 10.99
CA LEU A 137 -10.17 2.85 10.08
C LEU A 137 -11.52 3.15 10.72
N ASP A 138 -11.69 2.84 11.99
CA ASP A 138 -12.97 3.02 12.69
C ASP A 138 -13.33 4.51 12.85
N ALA A 139 -12.31 5.41 12.90
CA ALA A 139 -12.52 6.85 12.91
C ALA A 139 -13.14 7.41 11.61
N TRP A 140 -13.04 6.69 10.48
CA TRP A 140 -13.70 7.06 9.22
C TRP A 140 -15.21 6.79 9.24
N GLY A 141 -15.70 5.94 10.15
CA GLY A 141 -17.12 5.63 10.26
C GLY A 141 -17.75 5.15 8.93
N GLU A 142 -18.87 5.76 8.55
CA GLU A 142 -19.62 5.39 7.34
C GLU A 142 -18.91 5.73 6.03
N ASP A 143 -17.98 6.71 6.02
CA ASP A 143 -17.22 7.05 4.81
C ASP A 143 -16.38 5.87 4.30
N LEU A 144 -16.04 4.94 5.19
CA LEU A 144 -15.31 3.72 4.85
C LEU A 144 -16.11 2.80 3.91
N LEU A 145 -17.44 2.89 3.90
CA LEU A 145 -18.29 2.10 3.00
C LEU A 145 -18.05 2.44 1.53
N LEU A 146 -17.65 3.69 1.22
CA LEU A 146 -17.35 4.11 -0.15
C LEU A 146 -16.07 3.45 -0.70
N MET A 147 -15.14 3.10 0.20
CA MET A 147 -13.86 2.48 -0.16
C MET A 147 -13.95 0.95 -0.31
N ARG A 148 -15.03 0.33 0.17
CA ARG A 148 -15.27 -1.10 0.02
C ARG A 148 -16.03 -1.40 -1.27
N PRO A 149 -15.87 -2.59 -1.87
CA PRO A 149 -16.67 -2.99 -3.03
C PRO A 149 -18.16 -2.96 -2.69
N HIS A 150 -18.96 -2.33 -3.54
CA HIS A 150 -20.42 -2.45 -3.43
C HIS A 150 -20.87 -3.77 -4.06
N PRO A 151 -21.77 -4.55 -3.44
CA PRO A 151 -22.26 -5.82 -3.98
C PRO A 151 -22.85 -5.73 -5.40
N ASP A 152 -23.26 -4.54 -5.83
CA ASP A 152 -23.92 -4.31 -7.13
C ASP A 152 -23.00 -3.74 -8.23
N SER A 153 -21.70 -3.65 -8.00
CA SER A 153 -20.77 -3.24 -9.06
C SER A 153 -20.56 -4.40 -10.05
N PRO A 154 -20.91 -4.25 -11.34
CA PRO A 154 -20.81 -5.34 -12.29
C PRO A 154 -19.35 -5.79 -12.43
N ALA A 155 -19.09 -7.06 -12.10
CA ALA A 155 -17.84 -7.70 -12.44
C ALA A 155 -17.69 -7.66 -13.97
N HIS A 156 -16.66 -6.96 -14.45
CA HIS A 156 -16.28 -6.98 -15.85
C HIS A 156 -15.93 -8.44 -16.23
N GLN A 157 -16.85 -9.13 -16.91
CA GLN A 157 -16.55 -10.41 -17.54
C GLN A 157 -15.63 -10.11 -18.74
N PRO A 158 -14.44 -10.72 -18.82
CA PRO A 158 -13.64 -10.63 -20.02
C PRO A 158 -14.38 -11.34 -21.16
N SER A 159 -14.48 -10.67 -22.30
CA SER A 159 -14.87 -11.28 -23.58
C SER A 159 -13.76 -12.16 -24.13
#